data_AF-A0A0Q9RUI8-F1
#
_entry.id   AF-A0A0Q9RUI8-F1
#
_cell.length_a   1.000
_cell.length_b   1.000
_cell.length_c   1.000
_cell.angle_alpha   90.00
_cell.angle_beta   90.00
_cell.angle_gamma   90.00
#
_symmetry.space_group_name_H-M   'P 1'
#
loop_
_entity.id
_entity.type
_entity.pdbx_description
1 polymer ?
#
loop_
_entity_poly.entity_id
_entity_poly.type
_entity_poly.pdbx_seq_one_letter_code
_entity_poly.pdbx_strand_id
1 'polypeptide(L)'
;MTEHDLHTLVRDHVNSDEPPFQLTPDDTITRGRRTLRRRRAITGGVCAAALATIGAVTVPQLIDSGNGSSGNKVVAGSPDYDASQMPRIIDEHARVVFAKTTPGLPDGVRSVTDSQGTALPEKFWDKASQMTVDYTMAGREFRISLLHARSEAEGDRDTYCQAELASDYSVACETFDVDGRTVISQTMALRRIGDGWAVVPNKKLATFDPDKLWFSHMVEDVRSETLVVTATEVVKASSVEAADWNAPIDDLTSLVTDPELDIPAPPTDKDGCVWSLPITGTSNGVDQAGCMAQADAVEGP
;
A
#
# COMPACT_ATOMS: atom_id res chain seq x y z
N MET A 1 23.18 -55.28 14.07
CA MET A 1 22.83 -54.21 13.13
C MET A 1 23.60 -52.99 13.58
N THR A 2 24.56 -52.56 12.77
CA THR A 2 25.50 -51.50 13.12
C THR A 2 24.94 -50.14 12.72
N GLU A 3 25.47 -49.06 13.29
CA GLU A 3 25.06 -47.68 12.97
C GLU A 3 25.18 -47.38 11.46
N HIS A 4 26.15 -48.00 10.80
CA HIS A 4 26.34 -47.91 9.35
C HIS A 4 25.21 -48.59 8.55
N ASP A 5 24.71 -49.73 9.04
CA ASP A 5 23.57 -50.43 8.42
C ASP A 5 22.28 -49.61 8.58
N LEU A 6 22.12 -48.97 9.74
CA LEU A 6 20.98 -48.09 10.02
C LEU A 6 21.01 -46.85 9.11
N HIS A 7 22.19 -46.25 8.94
CA HIS A 7 22.38 -45.08 8.09
C HIS A 7 22.11 -45.39 6.61
N THR A 8 22.45 -46.60 6.17
CA THR A 8 22.22 -47.05 4.79
C THR A 8 20.74 -47.35 4.56
N LEU A 9 20.07 -48.03 5.50
CA LEU A 9 18.63 -48.30 5.45
C LEU A 9 17.78 -47.02 5.47
N VAL A 10 18.14 -46.04 6.29
CA VAL A 10 17.44 -44.75 6.32
C VAL A 10 17.66 -43.98 5.00
N ARG A 11 18.87 -44.02 4.43
CA ARG A 11 19.15 -43.34 3.16
C ARG A 11 18.45 -43.99 1.97
N ASP A 12 18.41 -45.32 1.92
CA ASP A 12 17.71 -46.06 0.86
C ASP A 12 16.19 -45.91 0.97
N HIS A 13 15.63 -45.85 2.18
CA HIS A 13 14.20 -45.61 2.39
C HIS A 13 13.77 -44.19 2.02
N VAL A 14 14.58 -43.18 2.36
CA VAL A 14 14.35 -41.78 1.95
C VAL A 14 14.49 -41.63 0.43
N ASN A 15 15.44 -42.33 -0.19
CA ASN A 15 15.62 -42.27 -1.65
C ASN A 15 14.58 -43.09 -2.44
N SER A 16 13.93 -44.09 -1.83
CA SER A 16 12.91 -44.92 -2.50
C SER A 16 11.49 -44.34 -2.39
N ASP A 17 11.20 -43.64 -1.29
CA ASP A 17 9.81 -43.26 -0.94
C ASP A 17 9.52 -41.76 -1.11
N GLU A 18 10.56 -40.91 -1.18
CA GLU A 18 10.38 -39.49 -1.53
C GLU A 18 10.83 -39.22 -2.97
N PRO A 19 9.97 -38.61 -3.81
CA PRO A 19 10.42 -38.13 -5.12
C PRO A 19 11.56 -37.12 -4.90
N PRO A 20 12.58 -37.09 -5.77
CA PRO A 20 13.71 -36.17 -5.62
C PRO A 20 13.16 -34.75 -5.46
N PHE A 21 13.74 -33.96 -4.55
CA PHE A 21 13.39 -32.55 -4.37
C PHE A 21 13.58 -31.80 -5.70
N GLN A 22 12.52 -31.70 -6.50
CA GLN A 22 12.51 -31.09 -7.84
C GLN A 22 12.47 -29.56 -7.77
N LEU A 23 13.00 -28.95 -6.70
CA LEU A 23 13.03 -27.52 -6.55
C LEU A 23 14.47 -27.08 -6.43
N THR A 24 14.98 -26.52 -7.52
CA THR A 24 16.21 -25.74 -7.49
C THR A 24 16.01 -24.51 -6.58
N PRO A 25 17.08 -23.89 -6.06
CA PRO A 25 16.98 -22.61 -5.35
C PRO A 25 16.17 -21.57 -6.15
N ASP A 26 16.28 -21.60 -7.47
CA ASP A 26 15.51 -20.77 -8.40
C ASP A 26 14.00 -21.10 -8.41
N ASP A 27 13.61 -22.37 -8.27
CA ASP A 27 12.20 -22.76 -8.12
C ASP A 27 11.62 -22.36 -6.75
N THR A 28 12.48 -22.33 -5.74
CA THR A 28 12.13 -21.89 -4.38
C THR A 28 11.93 -20.37 -4.34
N ILE A 29 12.77 -19.63 -5.06
CA ILE A 29 12.63 -18.19 -5.29
C ILE A 29 11.40 -17.90 -6.17
N THR A 30 11.09 -18.75 -7.16
CA THR A 30 9.93 -18.57 -8.05
C THR A 30 8.60 -18.90 -7.35
N ARG A 31 8.57 -19.94 -6.49
CA ARG A 31 7.43 -20.22 -5.60
C ARG A 31 7.30 -19.17 -4.50
N GLY A 32 8.42 -18.68 -3.96
CA GLY A 32 8.46 -17.53 -3.04
C GLY A 32 7.88 -16.27 -3.68
N ARG A 33 8.21 -16.00 -4.94
CA ARG A 33 7.67 -14.90 -5.76
C ARG A 33 6.18 -15.04 -6.05
N ARG A 34 5.65 -16.25 -6.30
CA ARG A 34 4.19 -16.49 -6.42
C ARG A 34 3.44 -16.24 -5.10
N THR A 35 4.06 -16.58 -3.97
CA THR A 35 3.43 -16.38 -2.65
C THR A 35 3.55 -14.92 -2.17
N LEU A 36 4.63 -14.22 -2.50
CA LEU A 36 4.80 -12.78 -2.24
C LEU A 36 3.85 -11.93 -3.10
N ARG A 37 3.58 -12.31 -4.36
CA ARG A 37 2.54 -11.68 -5.20
C ARG A 37 1.13 -11.83 -4.61
N ARG A 38 0.85 -12.90 -3.85
CA ARG A 38 -0.41 -13.06 -3.11
C ARG A 38 -0.45 -12.31 -1.78
N ARG A 39 0.70 -11.90 -1.23
CA ARG A 39 0.80 -11.25 0.09
C ARG A 39 0.92 -9.72 0.04
N ARG A 40 1.34 -9.13 -1.08
CA ARG A 40 1.32 -7.66 -1.25
C ARG A 40 -0.08 -7.09 -1.49
N ALA A 41 -1.06 -7.95 -1.77
CA ALA A 41 -2.48 -7.60 -1.94
C ALA A 41 -3.28 -7.38 -0.65
N ILE A 42 -2.61 -7.16 0.48
CA ILE A 42 -3.22 -7.47 1.79
C ILE A 42 -2.98 -6.37 2.84
N THR A 43 -2.20 -5.32 2.56
CA THR A 43 -2.17 -4.08 3.40
C THR A 43 -1.71 -2.80 2.65
N GLY A 44 -1.69 -2.81 1.32
CA GLY A 44 -1.07 -1.77 0.49
C GLY A 44 -0.46 -2.41 -0.77
N GLY A 45 -1.29 -2.62 -1.78
CA GLY A 45 -0.89 -3.22 -3.06
C GLY A 45 -2.01 -3.97 -3.80
N VAL A 46 -3.03 -3.28 -4.31
CA VAL A 46 -4.08 -3.84 -5.19
C VAL A 46 -4.25 -2.82 -6.33
N CYS A 47 -3.88 -3.00 -7.61
CA CYS A 47 -4.03 -4.07 -8.62
C CYS A 47 -2.94 -3.91 -9.72
N ALA A 48 -2.61 -4.84 -10.64
CA ALA A 48 -3.44 -5.56 -11.62
C ALA A 48 -2.72 -6.86 -12.12
N ALA A 49 -3.29 -7.82 -12.85
CA ALA A 49 -4.35 -7.77 -13.85
C ALA A 49 -4.88 -9.18 -14.21
N ALA A 50 -6.07 -9.24 -14.83
CA ALA A 50 -6.48 -10.20 -15.86
C ALA A 50 -7.67 -9.59 -16.64
N LEU A 51 -7.90 -9.70 -17.95
CA LEU A 51 -7.20 -10.21 -19.14
C LEU A 51 -7.99 -9.68 -20.38
N ALA A 52 -7.28 -9.30 -21.46
CA ALA A 52 -7.67 -9.38 -22.89
C ALA A 52 -8.84 -8.46 -23.40
N THR A 53 -8.96 -7.92 -24.62
CA THR A 53 -8.41 -8.16 -25.98
C THR A 53 -8.71 -6.95 -26.91
N ILE A 54 -7.75 -6.60 -27.78
CA ILE A 54 -7.84 -6.14 -29.21
C ILE A 54 -8.69 -4.92 -29.60
N GLY A 55 -8.03 -3.95 -30.28
CA GLY A 55 -8.67 -3.04 -31.23
C GLY A 55 -7.78 -1.87 -31.69
N ALA A 56 -6.84 -2.13 -32.62
CA ALA A 56 -6.08 -1.07 -33.28
C ALA A 56 -6.99 -0.23 -34.20
N VAL A 57 -7.04 1.08 -34.00
CA VAL A 57 -7.50 2.05 -35.02
C VAL A 57 -6.58 3.27 -35.01
N THR A 58 -6.00 3.53 -36.17
CA THR A 58 -5.12 4.66 -36.49
C THR A 58 -5.90 5.91 -36.93
N VAL A 59 -5.62 7.06 -36.28
CA VAL A 59 -5.42 8.45 -36.83
C VAL A 59 -6.68 9.17 -37.41
N PRO A 60 -6.85 10.53 -37.43
CA PRO A 60 -5.91 11.65 -37.18
C PRO A 60 -6.36 12.79 -36.22
N GLN A 61 -5.40 13.68 -35.91
CA GLN A 61 -5.62 15.01 -35.31
C GLN A 61 -6.46 15.94 -36.19
N LEU A 62 -7.36 16.72 -35.58
CA LEU A 62 -7.46 18.19 -35.70
C LEU A 62 -8.73 18.76 -35.02
N ILE A 63 -8.53 19.96 -34.45
CA ILE A 63 -9.49 21.03 -34.10
C ILE A 63 -10.04 21.05 -32.65
N ASP A 64 -9.53 22.07 -31.95
CA ASP A 64 -9.98 22.70 -30.71
C ASP A 64 -11.45 23.12 -30.73
N SER A 65 -12.22 22.72 -29.72
CA SER A 65 -13.48 23.35 -29.30
C SER A 65 -13.79 22.88 -27.87
N GLY A 66 -13.67 23.82 -26.93
CA GLY A 66 -13.59 23.55 -25.50
C GLY A 66 -14.70 22.69 -24.90
N ASN A 67 -14.31 21.86 -23.94
CA ASN A 67 -15.13 21.48 -22.80
C ASN A 67 -14.20 20.97 -21.68
N GLY A 68 -14.50 21.35 -20.45
CA GLY A 68 -13.57 21.37 -19.31
C GLY A 68 -12.78 20.08 -19.08
N SER A 69 -11.46 20.20 -19.21
CA SER A 69 -10.54 19.38 -18.43
C SER A 69 -10.39 20.08 -17.08
N SER A 70 -11.07 19.57 -16.05
CA SER A 70 -10.70 19.79 -14.66
C SER A 70 -9.34 19.14 -14.44
N GLY A 71 -8.30 19.80 -14.92
CA GLY A 71 -6.92 19.43 -14.63
C GLY A 71 -6.73 19.55 -13.13
N ASN A 72 -6.47 18.42 -12.47
CA ASN A 72 -5.93 18.39 -11.12
C ASN A 72 -4.78 19.39 -11.07
N LYS A 73 -4.97 20.48 -10.35
CA LYS A 73 -3.88 21.39 -10.02
C LYS A 73 -2.90 20.57 -9.18
N VAL A 74 -1.80 20.17 -9.81
CA VAL A 74 -0.60 19.73 -9.11
C VAL A 74 -0.23 20.87 -8.16
N VAL A 75 -0.52 20.70 -6.87
CA VAL A 75 0.02 21.57 -5.84
C VAL A 75 1.50 21.23 -5.78
N ALA A 76 2.31 22.01 -6.49
CA ALA A 76 3.74 21.96 -6.31
C ALA A 76 4.01 22.33 -4.83
N GLY A 77 4.79 21.48 -4.15
CA GLY A 77 5.03 21.57 -2.71
C GLY A 77 5.25 23.00 -2.22
N SER A 78 4.69 23.30 -1.04
CA SER A 78 4.78 24.63 -0.44
C SER A 78 6.23 25.13 -0.43
N PRO A 79 6.52 26.39 -0.80
CA PRO A 79 7.87 26.96 -0.75
C PRO A 79 8.51 26.92 0.65
N ASP A 80 7.71 26.65 1.69
CA ASP A 80 8.12 26.49 3.08
C ASP A 80 8.15 25.01 3.55
N TYR A 81 8.15 24.04 2.63
CA TYR A 81 8.19 22.62 3.00
C TYR A 81 9.49 22.26 3.74
N ASP A 82 9.34 21.81 4.99
CA ASP A 82 10.41 21.25 5.81
C ASP A 82 10.12 19.77 6.10
N ALA A 83 10.85 18.89 5.44
CA ALA A 83 10.72 17.45 5.60
C ALA A 83 10.93 16.99 7.06
N SER A 84 11.77 17.68 7.83
CA SER A 84 12.02 17.36 9.25
C SER A 84 10.78 17.59 10.13
N GLN A 85 9.91 18.52 9.72
CA GLN A 85 8.71 18.89 10.47
C GLN A 85 7.48 18.08 10.06
N MET A 86 7.46 17.54 8.84
CA MET A 86 6.25 16.92 8.29
C MET A 86 5.67 15.78 9.17
N PRO A 87 6.45 14.86 9.76
CA PRO A 87 5.91 13.87 10.69
C PRO A 87 5.28 14.48 11.96
N ARG A 88 5.77 15.65 12.41
CA ARG A 88 5.15 16.40 13.52
C ARG A 88 3.85 17.07 13.07
N ILE A 89 3.82 17.65 11.87
CA ILE A 89 2.63 18.28 11.29
C ILE A 89 1.50 17.24 11.16
N ILE A 90 1.78 16.07 10.60
CA ILE A 90 0.80 14.97 10.51
C ILE A 90 0.23 14.61 11.90
N ASP A 91 1.09 14.47 12.92
CA ASP A 91 0.68 14.15 14.29
C ASP A 91 -0.20 15.25 14.91
N GLU A 92 0.19 16.52 14.75
CA GLU A 92 -0.56 17.67 15.27
C GLU A 92 -1.95 17.78 14.62
N HIS A 93 -2.05 17.61 13.31
CA HIS A 93 -3.32 17.69 12.58
C HIS A 93 -4.24 16.52 12.96
N ALA A 94 -3.71 15.31 13.03
CA ALA A 94 -4.43 14.14 13.53
C ALA A 94 -4.98 14.36 14.94
N ARG A 95 -4.18 14.93 15.86
CA ARG A 95 -4.63 15.23 17.22
C ARG A 95 -5.71 16.30 17.29
N VAL A 96 -5.63 17.33 16.45
CA VAL A 96 -6.66 18.39 16.38
C VAL A 96 -8.00 17.79 15.94
N VAL A 97 -7.98 16.96 14.90
CA VAL A 97 -9.19 16.29 14.39
C VAL A 97 -9.74 15.32 15.43
N PHE A 98 -8.90 14.44 15.99
CA PHE A 98 -9.35 13.40 16.93
C PHE A 98 -9.60 13.90 18.36
N ALA A 99 -9.35 15.17 18.68
CA ALA A 99 -9.46 15.72 20.03
C ALA A 99 -10.82 15.45 20.71
N LYS A 100 -11.90 15.39 19.92
CA LYS A 100 -13.27 15.19 20.43
C LYS A 100 -13.71 13.74 20.44
N THR A 101 -13.25 12.97 19.45
CA THR A 101 -13.80 11.66 19.11
C THR A 101 -12.93 10.51 19.61
N THR A 102 -11.64 10.77 19.87
CA THR A 102 -10.71 9.80 20.46
C THR A 102 -9.98 10.40 21.67
N PRO A 103 -10.65 10.55 22.83
CA PRO A 103 -10.00 11.02 24.04
C PRO A 103 -8.89 10.04 24.46
N GLY A 104 -7.73 10.60 24.83
CA GLY A 104 -6.58 9.79 25.27
C GLY A 104 -5.79 9.16 24.13
N LEU A 105 -5.82 9.75 22.92
CA LEU A 105 -4.94 9.35 21.82
C LEU A 105 -3.47 9.36 22.30
N PRO A 106 -2.74 8.24 22.19
CA PRO A 106 -1.36 8.12 22.67
C PRO A 106 -0.40 8.93 21.81
N ASP A 107 0.89 8.86 22.13
CA ASP A 107 1.92 9.41 21.25
C ASP A 107 2.02 8.64 19.95
N GLY A 108 2.00 9.38 18.84
CA GLY A 108 2.11 8.81 17.50
C GLY A 108 3.51 8.26 17.25
N VAL A 109 3.58 7.04 16.73
CA VAL A 109 4.81 6.44 16.21
C VAL A 109 5.00 6.95 14.79
N ARG A 110 6.10 7.65 14.57
CA ARG A 110 6.41 8.31 13.29
C ARG A 110 7.34 7.42 12.47
N SER A 111 7.04 7.25 11.19
CA SER A 111 7.88 6.52 10.24
C SER A 111 8.10 7.35 8.99
N VAL A 112 9.34 7.34 8.48
CA VAL A 112 9.71 7.97 7.22
C VAL A 112 10.53 6.96 6.43
N THR A 113 10.08 6.61 5.24
CA THR A 113 10.70 5.55 4.43
C THR A 113 10.91 5.95 2.98
N ASP A 114 11.85 5.26 2.34
CA ASP A 114 12.02 5.31 0.89
C ASP A 114 10.99 4.46 0.15
N SER A 115 11.12 4.42 -1.18
CA SER A 115 10.27 3.65 -2.09
C SER A 115 10.30 2.13 -1.89
N GLN A 116 11.26 1.61 -1.12
CA GLN A 116 11.38 0.20 -0.78
C GLN A 116 10.89 -0.11 0.64
N GLY A 117 10.41 0.91 1.37
CA GLY A 117 10.00 0.78 2.77
C GLY A 117 11.18 0.78 3.76
N THR A 118 12.37 1.18 3.33
CA THR A 118 13.53 1.30 4.22
C THR A 118 13.42 2.58 5.05
N ALA A 119 13.55 2.46 6.36
CA ALA A 119 13.57 3.61 7.26
C ALA A 119 14.71 4.59 6.91
N LEU A 120 14.37 5.87 6.81
CA LEU A 120 15.31 6.91 6.43
C LEU A 120 15.90 7.64 7.65
N PRO A 121 17.23 7.80 7.71
CA PRO A 121 17.85 8.81 8.55
C PRO A 121 17.30 10.21 8.23
N GLU A 122 17.14 11.06 9.24
CA GLU A 122 16.53 12.41 9.13
C GLU A 122 17.11 13.26 8.00
N LYS A 123 18.42 13.20 7.79
CA LYS A 123 19.13 13.91 6.69
C LYS A 123 18.68 13.55 5.27
N PHE A 124 17.84 12.52 5.10
CA PHE A 124 17.30 12.07 3.82
C PHE A 124 15.77 12.15 3.75
N TRP A 125 15.10 12.75 4.75
CA TRP A 125 13.64 12.85 4.74
C TRP A 125 13.10 13.71 3.59
N ASP A 126 13.92 14.59 3.01
CA ASP A 126 13.63 15.31 1.76
C ASP A 126 13.43 14.39 0.54
N LYS A 127 13.82 13.11 0.66
CA LYS A 127 13.71 12.09 -0.38
C LYS A 127 12.71 10.98 -0.03
N ALA A 128 11.93 11.17 1.03
CA ALA A 128 10.96 10.19 1.48
C ALA A 128 9.95 9.89 0.38
N SER A 129 9.61 8.61 0.22
CA SER A 129 8.46 8.20 -0.59
C SER A 129 7.23 7.99 0.28
N GLN A 130 7.41 7.82 1.59
CA GLN A 130 6.30 7.66 2.53
C GLN A 130 6.62 8.32 3.88
N MET A 131 5.61 8.95 4.46
CA MET A 131 5.62 9.41 5.85
C MET A 131 4.34 8.95 6.54
N THR A 132 4.45 8.31 7.70
CA THR A 132 3.30 7.83 8.48
C THR A 132 3.34 8.27 9.93
N VAL A 133 2.14 8.40 10.52
CA VAL A 133 1.95 8.47 11.96
C VAL A 133 0.93 7.42 12.37
N ASP A 134 1.37 6.52 13.24
CA ASP A 134 0.62 5.38 13.73
C ASP A 134 0.26 5.56 15.22
N TYR A 135 -0.98 5.29 15.59
CA TYR A 135 -1.45 5.31 16.97
C TYR A 135 -2.01 3.94 17.33
N THR A 136 -1.52 3.33 18.41
CA THR A 136 -2.01 2.02 18.86
C THR A 136 -2.63 2.13 20.24
N MET A 137 -3.88 1.68 20.34
CA MET A 137 -4.66 1.62 21.57
C MET A 137 -5.20 0.20 21.78
N ALA A 138 -5.72 -0.09 22.96
CA ALA A 138 -6.32 -1.40 23.22
C ALA A 138 -7.49 -1.67 22.27
N GLY A 139 -7.32 -2.64 21.36
CA GLY A 139 -8.35 -3.03 20.40
C GLY A 139 -8.55 -2.06 19.23
N ARG A 140 -7.65 -1.09 19.03
CA ARG A 140 -7.80 -0.06 17.98
C ARG A 140 -6.46 0.46 17.48
N GLU A 141 -6.37 0.78 16.20
CA GLU A 141 -5.24 1.45 15.58
C GLU A 141 -5.70 2.59 14.68
N PHE A 142 -4.91 3.66 14.60
CA PHE A 142 -5.09 4.73 13.62
C PHE A 142 -3.80 4.89 12.83
N ARG A 143 -3.92 5.20 11.54
CA ARG A 143 -2.79 5.51 10.67
C ARG A 143 -3.13 6.68 9.78
N ILE A 144 -2.25 7.66 9.72
CA ILE A 144 -2.24 8.67 8.66
C ILE A 144 -0.98 8.42 7.83
N SER A 145 -1.11 8.38 6.52
CA SER A 145 -0.02 8.11 5.59
C SER A 145 -0.05 9.07 4.42
N LEU A 146 1.10 9.66 4.11
CA LEU A 146 1.38 10.35 2.86
C LEU A 146 2.31 9.45 2.06
N LEU A 147 1.92 9.06 0.84
CA LEU A 147 2.60 8.02 0.07
C LEU A 147 2.70 8.41 -1.40
N HIS A 148 3.93 8.37 -1.94
CA HIS A 148 4.17 8.33 -3.37
C HIS A 148 4.13 6.89 -3.89
N ALA A 149 2.97 6.48 -4.39
CA ALA A 149 2.74 5.18 -5.03
C ALA A 149 1.82 5.33 -6.24
N ARG A 150 2.42 5.38 -7.43
CA ARG A 150 1.69 5.46 -8.71
C ARG A 150 0.62 4.36 -8.83
N SER A 151 0.92 3.12 -8.42
CA SER A 151 -0.03 2.02 -8.51
C SER A 151 -1.30 2.19 -7.65
N GLU A 152 -1.23 3.00 -6.59
CA GLU A 152 -2.38 3.32 -5.73
C GLU A 152 -3.10 4.59 -6.23
N ALA A 153 -2.35 5.50 -6.85
CA ALA A 153 -2.88 6.73 -7.45
C ALA A 153 -3.52 6.52 -8.84
N GLU A 154 -3.13 5.48 -9.57
CA GLU A 154 -3.69 5.12 -10.87
C GLU A 154 -5.03 4.39 -10.73
N GLY A 155 -5.96 4.67 -11.64
CA GLY A 155 -7.27 4.04 -11.68
C GLY A 155 -8.38 5.04 -12.00
N ASP A 156 -9.47 4.53 -12.56
CA ASP A 156 -10.67 5.32 -12.77
C ASP A 156 -11.48 5.40 -11.47
N ARG A 157 -11.53 6.60 -10.89
CA ARG A 157 -12.16 6.86 -9.60
C ARG A 157 -13.68 6.70 -9.65
N ASP A 158 -14.28 6.90 -10.82
CA ASP A 158 -15.72 6.73 -11.02
C ASP A 158 -16.12 5.25 -10.97
N THR A 159 -15.19 4.34 -11.29
CA THR A 159 -15.44 2.90 -11.30
C THR A 159 -14.73 2.15 -10.18
N TYR A 160 -13.85 2.82 -9.41
CA TYR A 160 -13.04 2.23 -8.34
C TYR A 160 -13.89 1.42 -7.34
N CYS A 161 -14.91 2.03 -6.74
CA CYS A 161 -15.73 1.35 -5.75
C CYS A 161 -16.53 0.18 -6.33
N GLN A 162 -16.92 0.23 -7.62
CA GLN A 162 -17.59 -0.90 -8.26
C GLN A 162 -16.65 -2.09 -8.39
N ALA A 163 -15.40 -1.86 -8.79
CA ALA A 163 -14.38 -2.90 -8.87
C ALA A 163 -14.04 -3.47 -7.49
N GLU A 164 -13.91 -2.61 -6.48
CA GLU A 164 -13.61 -3.00 -5.11
C GLU A 164 -14.71 -3.85 -4.47
N LEU A 165 -15.98 -3.45 -4.64
CA LEU A 165 -17.11 -4.24 -4.15
C LEU A 165 -17.25 -5.58 -4.90
N ALA A 166 -16.88 -5.64 -6.19
CA ALA A 166 -16.85 -6.88 -6.95
C ALA A 166 -15.70 -7.82 -6.55
N SER A 167 -14.65 -7.31 -5.90
CA SER A 167 -13.44 -8.06 -5.57
C SER A 167 -13.59 -9.03 -4.39
N ASP A 168 -14.71 -8.98 -3.65
CA ASP A 168 -14.97 -9.75 -2.41
C ASP A 168 -14.07 -9.36 -1.22
N TYR A 169 -13.34 -8.24 -1.30
CA TYR A 169 -12.45 -7.76 -0.24
C TYR A 169 -12.97 -6.52 0.50
N SER A 170 -13.84 -5.73 -0.15
CA SER A 170 -14.45 -4.53 0.43
C SER A 170 -15.86 -4.83 0.93
N VAL A 171 -16.13 -4.52 2.21
CA VAL A 171 -17.48 -4.60 2.81
C VAL A 171 -18.33 -3.42 2.35
N ALA A 172 -17.73 -2.24 2.27
CA ALA A 172 -18.34 -1.02 1.75
C ALA A 172 -17.27 -0.19 1.01
N CYS A 173 -17.71 0.59 0.02
CA CYS A 173 -16.87 1.56 -0.67
C CYS A 173 -17.76 2.66 -1.23
N GLU A 174 -17.40 3.91 -0.98
CA GLU A 174 -18.11 5.08 -1.48
C GLU A 174 -17.12 6.11 -2.03
N THR A 175 -17.53 6.82 -3.09
CA THR A 175 -16.79 7.97 -3.61
C THR A 175 -17.63 9.23 -3.42
N PHE A 176 -16.99 10.33 -3.09
CA PHE A 176 -17.66 11.62 -2.94
C PHE A 176 -16.71 12.78 -3.28
N ASP A 177 -17.28 13.94 -3.63
CA ASP A 177 -16.52 15.14 -3.98
C ASP A 177 -16.29 16.01 -2.73
N VAL A 178 -15.05 16.47 -2.55
CA VAL A 178 -14.66 17.46 -1.55
C VAL A 178 -13.84 18.54 -2.22
N ASP A 179 -14.44 19.72 -2.37
CA ASP A 179 -13.82 20.88 -3.02
C ASP A 179 -13.30 20.59 -4.45
N GLY A 180 -14.02 19.78 -5.23
CA GLY A 180 -13.62 19.38 -6.58
C GLY A 180 -12.59 18.26 -6.65
N ARG A 181 -12.34 17.56 -5.53
CA ARG A 181 -11.50 16.37 -5.42
C ARG A 181 -12.36 15.14 -5.15
N THR A 182 -12.12 14.05 -5.87
CA THR A 182 -12.76 12.77 -5.57
C THR A 182 -12.04 12.09 -4.42
N VAL A 183 -12.75 11.94 -3.30
CA VAL A 183 -12.31 11.19 -2.11
C VAL A 183 -12.99 9.83 -2.10
N ILE A 184 -12.27 8.81 -1.65
CA ILE A 184 -12.77 7.44 -1.54
C ILE A 184 -12.82 7.06 -0.06
N SER A 185 -13.92 6.46 0.38
CA SER A 185 -13.99 5.73 1.64
C SER A 185 -14.15 4.24 1.39
N GLN A 186 -13.49 3.42 2.21
CA GLN A 186 -13.49 1.97 2.07
C GLN A 186 -13.53 1.29 3.43
N THR A 187 -14.37 0.26 3.53
CA THR A 187 -14.46 -0.62 4.70
C THR A 187 -13.99 -2.02 4.34
N MET A 188 -13.07 -2.58 5.11
CA MET A 188 -12.56 -3.94 4.91
C MET A 188 -12.60 -4.73 6.21
N ALA A 189 -12.79 -6.05 6.09
CA ALA A 189 -12.57 -6.98 7.20
C ALA A 189 -11.12 -7.48 7.19
N LEU A 190 -10.49 -7.49 8.36
CA LEU A 190 -9.07 -7.77 8.53
C LEU A 190 -8.84 -8.86 9.58
N ARG A 191 -7.65 -9.47 9.51
CA ARG A 191 -7.06 -10.31 10.57
C ARG A 191 -5.60 -9.92 10.75
N ARG A 192 -5.05 -10.04 11.96
CA ARG A 192 -3.59 -9.82 12.15
C ARG A 192 -2.75 -10.91 11.48
N ILE A 193 -1.63 -10.51 10.90
CA ILE A 193 -0.57 -11.40 10.38
C ILE A 193 0.81 -10.81 10.68
N GLY A 194 1.54 -11.40 11.63
CA GLY A 194 2.75 -10.77 12.16
C GLY A 194 2.43 -9.38 12.69
N ASP A 195 3.17 -8.37 12.24
CA ASP A 195 2.97 -6.97 12.60
C ASP A 195 2.01 -6.22 11.65
N GLY A 196 1.44 -6.92 10.65
CA GLY A 196 0.56 -6.34 9.64
C GLY A 196 -0.85 -6.90 9.67
N TRP A 197 -1.60 -6.53 8.64
CA TRP A 197 -2.99 -6.93 8.46
C TRP A 197 -3.15 -7.85 7.28
N ALA A 198 -4.20 -8.65 7.30
CA ALA A 198 -4.67 -9.31 6.13
C ALA A 198 -6.17 -9.23 5.92
N VAL A 199 -6.57 -8.90 4.69
CA VAL A 199 -7.99 -8.86 4.32
C VAL A 199 -8.60 -10.26 4.44
N VAL A 200 -9.74 -10.32 5.12
CA VAL A 200 -10.62 -11.48 5.19
C VAL A 200 -11.69 -11.29 4.11
N PRO A 201 -11.73 -12.14 3.07
CA PRO A 201 -12.74 -12.02 2.02
C PRO A 201 -14.16 -12.10 2.59
N ASN A 202 -15.08 -11.32 2.04
CA ASN A 202 -16.47 -11.21 2.53
C ASN A 202 -17.15 -12.58 2.59
N LYS A 203 -16.97 -13.41 1.55
CA LYS A 203 -17.51 -14.79 1.52
C LYS A 203 -17.04 -15.70 2.65
N LYS A 204 -15.95 -15.34 3.36
CA LYS A 204 -15.42 -16.11 4.50
C LYS A 204 -15.92 -15.60 5.85
N LEU A 205 -16.47 -14.39 5.93
CA LEU A 205 -16.80 -13.75 7.21
C LEU A 205 -17.75 -14.58 8.07
N ALA A 206 -18.80 -15.16 7.47
CA ALA A 206 -19.78 -15.98 8.18
C ALA A 206 -19.21 -17.22 8.87
N THR A 207 -18.01 -17.67 8.46
CA THR A 207 -17.34 -18.87 9.02
C THR A 207 -16.01 -18.54 9.69
N PHE A 208 -15.61 -17.26 9.68
CA PHE A 208 -14.37 -16.83 10.27
C PHE A 208 -14.53 -16.72 11.79
N ASP A 209 -13.43 -16.94 12.51
CA ASP A 209 -13.40 -16.81 13.97
C ASP A 209 -13.59 -15.33 14.38
N PRO A 210 -14.73 -14.96 15.00
CA PRO A 210 -15.07 -13.57 15.28
C PRO A 210 -14.08 -12.91 16.25
N ASP A 211 -13.41 -13.68 17.13
CA ASP A 211 -12.44 -13.13 18.10
C ASP A 211 -11.12 -12.68 17.44
N LYS A 212 -10.92 -13.10 16.19
CA LYS A 212 -9.76 -12.75 15.35
C LYS A 212 -10.09 -11.69 14.29
N LEU A 213 -11.34 -11.25 14.21
CA LEU A 213 -11.75 -10.21 13.26
C LEU A 213 -11.40 -8.82 13.76
N TRP A 214 -11.03 -8.01 12.78
CA TRP A 214 -10.84 -6.58 12.86
C TRP A 214 -11.50 -5.97 11.64
N PHE A 215 -11.82 -4.69 11.70
CA PHE A 215 -12.38 -3.96 10.57
C PHE A 215 -11.63 -2.66 10.42
N SER A 216 -11.37 -2.25 9.18
CA SER A 216 -10.81 -0.94 8.88
C SER A 216 -11.82 -0.06 8.18
N HIS A 217 -11.89 1.21 8.58
CA HIS A 217 -12.44 2.30 7.78
C HIS A 217 -11.28 3.17 7.32
N MET A 218 -11.11 3.28 6.02
CA MET A 218 -10.08 4.09 5.38
C MET A 218 -10.74 5.17 4.54
N VAL A 219 -10.15 6.36 4.56
CA VAL A 219 -10.43 7.42 3.59
C VAL A 219 -9.14 7.73 2.84
N GLU A 220 -9.25 7.98 1.54
CA GLU A 220 -8.16 8.22 0.61
C GLU A 220 -8.43 9.47 -0.25
N ASP A 221 -7.44 10.36 -0.34
CA ASP A 221 -7.35 11.47 -1.30
C ASP A 221 -6.15 11.26 -2.23
N VAL A 222 -6.42 11.17 -3.54
CA VAL A 222 -5.38 11.08 -4.57
C VAL A 222 -5.08 12.46 -5.12
N ARG A 223 -3.97 13.04 -4.67
CA ARG A 223 -3.60 14.43 -4.95
C ARG A 223 -2.85 14.62 -6.26
N SER A 224 -2.18 13.58 -6.73
CA SER A 224 -1.47 13.60 -8.01
C SER A 224 -1.36 12.20 -8.58
N GLU A 225 -0.69 12.06 -9.74
CA GLU A 225 -0.39 10.78 -10.37
C GLU A 225 0.41 9.82 -9.47
N THR A 226 1.02 10.32 -8.40
CA THR A 226 1.81 9.48 -7.48
C THR A 226 1.45 9.67 -6.02
N LEU A 227 0.97 10.85 -5.62
CA LEU A 227 0.70 11.15 -4.21
C LEU A 227 -0.70 10.73 -3.80
N VAL A 228 -0.75 9.92 -2.77
CA VAL A 228 -1.97 9.48 -2.08
C VAL A 228 -1.83 9.83 -0.60
N VAL A 229 -2.90 10.39 -0.02
CA VAL A 229 -3.02 10.62 1.42
C VAL A 229 -4.13 9.73 1.96
N THR A 230 -3.81 8.91 2.95
CA THR A 230 -4.78 8.01 3.59
C THR A 230 -4.88 8.28 5.09
N ALA A 231 -6.10 8.17 5.60
CA ALA A 231 -6.38 8.13 7.02
C ALA A 231 -7.21 6.86 7.30
N THR A 232 -6.76 6.04 8.24
CA THR A 232 -7.35 4.74 8.54
C THR A 232 -7.59 4.61 10.03
N GLU A 233 -8.76 4.10 10.38
CA GLU A 233 -9.04 3.53 11.69
C GLU A 233 -9.23 2.01 11.54
N VAL A 234 -8.61 1.23 12.41
CA VAL A 234 -8.77 -0.22 12.51
C VAL A 234 -9.29 -0.58 13.89
N VAL A 235 -10.40 -1.31 13.97
CA VAL A 235 -11.10 -1.64 15.23
C VAL A 235 -11.27 -3.15 15.35
N LYS A 236 -11.01 -3.69 16.53
CA LYS A 236 -11.34 -5.08 16.83
C LYS A 236 -12.85 -5.21 17.02
N ALA A 237 -13.51 -6.02 16.19
CA ALA A 237 -14.94 -6.26 16.28
C ALA A 237 -15.31 -7.61 15.66
N SER A 238 -16.45 -8.18 16.06
CA SER A 238 -16.95 -9.46 15.53
C SER A 238 -17.70 -9.32 14.20
N SER A 239 -18.17 -8.12 13.87
CA SER A 239 -18.79 -7.75 12.60
C SER A 239 -18.61 -6.25 12.35
N VAL A 240 -18.91 -5.79 11.13
CA VAL A 240 -18.84 -4.36 10.80
C VAL A 240 -19.86 -3.52 11.59
N GLU A 241 -21.05 -4.08 11.85
CA GLU A 241 -22.10 -3.42 12.62
C GLU A 241 -21.78 -3.34 14.12
N ALA A 242 -20.95 -4.26 14.61
CA ALA A 242 -20.46 -4.27 15.98
C ALA A 242 -19.18 -3.44 16.17
N ALA A 243 -18.63 -2.87 15.09
CA ALA A 243 -17.45 -2.03 15.16
C ALA A 243 -17.79 -0.67 15.77
N ASP A 244 -17.20 -0.41 16.93
CA ASP A 244 -17.34 0.84 17.68
C ASP A 244 -16.39 1.89 17.09
N TRP A 245 -16.75 2.53 15.97
CA TRP A 245 -15.88 3.49 15.28
C TRP A 245 -15.68 4.78 16.10
N ASN A 246 -14.43 5.19 16.31
CA ASN A 246 -14.10 6.44 17.00
C ASN A 246 -13.77 7.55 16.00
N ALA A 247 -13.38 7.25 14.76
CA ALA A 247 -13.14 8.25 13.73
C ALA A 247 -14.28 8.23 12.70
N PRO A 248 -15.25 9.15 12.79
CA PRO A 248 -16.21 9.37 11.72
C PRO A 248 -15.51 9.59 10.38
N ILE A 249 -16.17 9.20 9.28
CA ILE A 249 -15.65 9.41 7.93
C ILE A 249 -15.36 10.88 7.66
N ASP A 250 -16.16 11.81 8.19
CA ASP A 250 -15.94 13.26 8.07
C ASP A 250 -14.62 13.71 8.71
N ASP A 251 -14.25 13.13 9.86
CA ASP A 251 -12.98 13.42 10.55
C ASP A 251 -11.79 12.90 9.71
N LEU A 252 -11.88 11.66 9.22
CA LEU A 252 -10.86 11.07 8.35
C LEU A 252 -10.72 11.85 7.02
N THR A 253 -11.85 12.29 6.46
CA THR A 253 -11.91 13.13 5.25
C THR A 253 -11.22 14.47 5.49
N SER A 254 -11.48 15.10 6.64
CA SER A 254 -10.85 16.37 7.00
C SER A 254 -9.33 16.25 7.07
N LEU A 255 -8.80 15.11 7.54
CA LEU A 255 -7.36 14.83 7.52
C LEU A 255 -6.82 14.64 6.11
N VAL A 256 -7.40 13.74 5.32
CA VAL A 256 -6.81 13.43 4.00
C VAL A 256 -6.91 14.57 3.00
N THR A 257 -7.86 15.50 3.20
CA THR A 257 -8.05 16.67 2.33
C THR A 257 -7.28 17.91 2.80
N ASP A 258 -6.58 17.83 3.95
CA ASP A 258 -5.83 18.94 4.53
C ASP A 258 -4.66 19.38 3.63
N PRO A 259 -4.64 20.63 3.14
CA PRO A 259 -3.62 21.09 2.20
C PRO A 259 -2.20 21.10 2.77
N GLU A 260 -2.01 21.10 4.09
CA GLU A 260 -0.68 21.03 4.71
C GLU A 260 -0.09 19.61 4.73
N LEU A 261 -0.92 18.58 4.57
CA LEU A 261 -0.48 17.18 4.51
C LEU A 261 -0.02 16.78 3.11
N ASP A 262 1.02 17.46 2.63
CA ASP A 262 1.59 17.30 1.29
C ASP A 262 3.09 17.03 1.39
N ILE A 263 3.60 16.10 0.57
CA ILE A 263 5.03 15.83 0.46
C ILE A 263 5.46 15.94 -1.01
N PRO A 264 6.64 16.53 -1.32
CA PRO A 264 7.15 16.57 -2.68
C PRO A 264 7.46 15.18 -3.21
N ALA A 265 7.33 15.02 -4.52
CA ALA A 265 7.74 13.79 -5.18
C ALA A 265 9.22 13.47 -4.91
N PRO A 266 9.55 12.22 -4.51
CA PRO A 266 10.91 11.81 -4.30
C PRO A 266 11.72 11.92 -5.60
N PRO A 267 13.04 12.19 -5.52
CA PRO A 267 13.86 12.31 -6.71
C PRO A 267 13.91 10.98 -7.47
N THR A 268 13.98 11.08 -8.79
CA THR A 268 14.20 9.94 -9.68
C THR A 268 15.61 9.97 -10.25
N ASP A 269 16.16 8.80 -10.56
CA ASP A 269 17.41 8.70 -11.32
C ASP A 269 17.17 8.89 -12.83
N LYS A 270 18.26 8.79 -13.60
CA LYS A 270 18.26 8.95 -15.07
C LYS A 270 17.37 7.91 -15.79
N ASP A 271 17.09 6.78 -15.15
CA ASP A 271 16.31 5.67 -15.69
C ASP A 271 14.86 5.74 -15.18
N GLY A 272 14.49 6.82 -14.48
CA GLY A 272 13.16 7.06 -13.94
C GLY A 272 12.86 6.30 -12.66
N CYS A 273 13.85 5.67 -12.03
CA CYS A 273 13.65 4.92 -10.79
C CYS A 273 13.56 5.88 -9.61
N VAL A 274 12.56 5.68 -8.75
CA VAL A 274 12.42 6.44 -7.51
C VAL A 274 13.59 6.13 -6.58
N TRP A 275 14.14 7.18 -5.97
CA TRP A 275 15.27 7.05 -5.06
C TRP A 275 15.00 6.08 -3.89
N SER A 276 16.07 5.38 -3.48
CA SER A 276 16.10 4.54 -2.29
C SER A 276 17.45 4.64 -1.60
N LEU A 277 17.48 4.35 -0.29
CA LEU A 277 18.68 4.41 0.52
C LEU A 277 19.68 3.34 0.03
N PRO A 278 20.92 3.72 -0.36
CA PRO A 278 21.91 2.75 -0.78
C PRO A 278 22.25 1.79 0.38
N ILE A 279 22.04 0.49 0.17
CA ILE A 279 22.42 -0.53 1.15
C ILE A 279 23.95 -0.68 1.13
N THR A 280 24.63 -0.22 2.17
CA THR A 280 26.09 -0.38 2.29
C THR A 280 26.42 -1.79 2.77
N GLY A 281 26.77 -2.69 1.85
CA GLY A 281 27.29 -4.02 2.18
C GLY A 281 27.33 -4.97 0.98
N THR A 282 28.56 -5.29 0.54
CA THR A 282 28.92 -6.36 -0.42
C THR A 282 28.41 -6.23 -1.86
N SER A 283 29.18 -5.58 -2.72
CA SER A 283 30.10 -6.26 -3.64
C SER A 283 30.62 -5.27 -4.69
N ASN A 284 31.84 -5.53 -5.16
CA ASN A 284 32.51 -4.73 -6.16
C ASN A 284 31.69 -4.69 -7.45
N GLY A 285 31.27 -3.49 -7.87
CA GLY A 285 30.93 -3.16 -9.25
C GLY A 285 30.03 -4.15 -9.98
N VAL A 286 28.75 -4.25 -9.59
CA VAL A 286 27.65 -4.60 -10.50
C VAL A 286 26.42 -3.81 -10.06
N ASP A 287 25.77 -3.23 -11.04
CA ASP A 287 24.49 -2.52 -11.04
C ASP A 287 23.59 -2.77 -9.83
N GLN A 288 23.12 -1.68 -9.23
CA GLN A 288 21.82 -1.65 -8.57
C GLN A 288 20.82 -2.37 -9.48
N ALA A 289 20.45 -3.58 -9.09
CA ALA A 289 19.44 -4.39 -9.76
C ALA A 289 18.26 -3.47 -10.08
N GLY A 290 18.02 -3.32 -11.38
CA GLY A 290 17.34 -2.17 -11.94
C GLY A 290 15.99 -1.87 -11.34
N CYS A 291 15.49 -0.66 -11.64
CA CYS A 291 14.07 -0.32 -11.62
C CYS A 291 13.25 -1.62 -11.64
N MET A 292 12.60 -1.96 -10.52
CA MET A 292 11.73 -3.15 -10.48
C MET A 292 10.44 -2.93 -11.29
N ALA A 293 10.52 -2.16 -12.38
CA ALA A 293 9.69 -2.15 -13.56
C ALA A 293 10.40 -1.35 -14.69
N GLN A 294 10.90 -2.03 -15.73
CA GLN A 294 11.00 -1.47 -17.09
C GLN A 294 10.61 -2.62 -18.03
N ALA A 295 9.44 -2.59 -18.67
CA ALA A 295 9.17 -1.85 -19.90
C ALA A 295 10.18 -2.22 -21.01
N ASP A 296 9.68 -3.03 -21.94
CA ASP A 296 10.17 -3.30 -23.30
C ASP A 296 11.68 -3.55 -23.54
N ALA A 297 12.01 -4.82 -23.80
CA ALA A 297 13.12 -5.15 -24.67
C ALA A 297 12.58 -5.33 -26.11
N VAL A 298 12.63 -4.25 -26.88
CA VAL A 298 12.75 -4.31 -28.34
C VAL A 298 14.23 -4.54 -28.65
N GLU A 299 14.56 -5.60 -29.37
CA GLU A 299 15.41 -5.56 -30.58
C GLU A 299 15.50 -6.97 -31.22
N GLY A 300 15.37 -7.00 -32.56
CA GLY A 300 15.51 -8.18 -33.43
C GLY A 300 16.96 -8.67 -33.58
N PRO A 301 17.35 -9.36 -34.66
CA PRO A 301 16.74 -9.43 -36.01
C PRO A 301 15.82 -10.63 -36.27
#